data_AF-A0A9D7MNA0-F1
#
_entry.id   AF-A0A9D7MNA0-F1
#
_cell.length_a   1.000
_cell.length_b   1.000
_cell.length_c   1.000
_cell.angle_alpha   90.00
_cell.angle_beta   90.00
_cell.angle_gamma   90.00
#
_symmetry.space_group_name_H-M   'P 1'
#
loop_
_entity.id
_entity.type
_entity.pdbx_description
1 polymer ?
#
loop_
_entity_poly.entity_id
_entity_poly.type
_entity_poly.pdbx_seq_one_letter_code
_entity_poly.pdbx_strand_id
1 'polypeptide(L)' 'MNNIADVTMTGEAIEDYFGEPVSSAGDVNGDGYSDVIVGAAGYMQGIGRAYIYFGGASMNNIADVTMTGEQ' A
#
# COMPACT_ATOMS: atom_id res chain seq x y z
N MET A 1 4.74 -18.21 -15.22
CA MET A 1 3.92 -17.02 -14.93
C MET A 1 2.53 -17.31 -15.47
N ASN A 2 1.52 -17.29 -14.60
CA ASN A 2 0.12 -17.25 -15.02
C ASN A 2 -0.31 -15.76 -15.11
N ASN A 3 -1.46 -15.49 -15.71
CA ASN A 3 -2.03 -14.13 -15.77
C ASN A 3 -3.00 -13.87 -14.60
N ILE A 4 -2.76 -14.53 -13.47
CA ILE A 4 -3.56 -14.40 -12.26
C ILE A 4 -2.71 -13.58 -11.30
N ALA A 5 -3.25 -12.48 -10.79
CA ALA A 5 -2.56 -11.71 -9.78
C ALA A 5 -2.40 -12.54 -8.50
N ASP A 6 -1.22 -12.50 -7.89
CA ASP A 6 -0.98 -13.16 -6.61
C ASP A 6 -1.74 -12.46 -5.48
N VAL A 7 -1.76 -11.12 -5.50
CA VAL A 7 -2.50 -10.27 -4.55
C VAL A 7 -3.17 -9.13 -5.32
N THR A 8 -4.41 -8.81 -4.95
CA THR A 8 -5.13 -7.63 -5.45
C THR A 8 -5.48 -6.72 -4.27
N MET A 9 -5.03 -5.46 -4.34
CA MET A 9 -5.32 -4.41 -3.36
C MET A 9 -6.23 -3.36 -4.01
N THR A 10 -7.18 -2.84 -3.26
CA THR A 10 -8.16 -1.84 -3.73
C THR A 10 -8.19 -0.65 -2.80
N GLY A 11 -8.30 0.55 -3.37
CA GLY A 11 -8.47 1.79 -2.60
C GLY A 11 -9.81 1.85 -1.85
N GLU A 12 -9.89 2.75 -0.88
CA GLU A 12 -11.06 2.91 -0.01
C GLU A 12 -12.22 3.65 -0.69
N ALA A 13 -11.93 4.74 -1.41
CA ALA A 13 -12.91 5.53 -2.14
C ALA A 13 -12.44 5.95 -3.54
N ILE A 14 -13.41 6.36 -4.36
CA ILE A 14 -13.17 7.04 -5.64
C ILE A 14 -12.37 8.33 -5.37
N GLU A 15 -11.46 8.68 -6.27
CA GLU A 15 -10.60 9.87 -6.18
C GLU A 15 -9.59 9.88 -5.03
N ASP A 16 -9.46 8.81 -4.23
CA ASP A 16 -8.35 8.69 -3.28
C ASP A 16 -7.00 8.53 -3.99
N TYR A 17 -7.00 8.16 -5.27
CA TYR A 17 -5.82 7.87 -6.08
C TYR A 17 -4.92 6.79 -5.46
N PHE A 18 -5.53 5.77 -4.84
CA PHE A 18 -4.81 4.60 -4.34
C PHE A 18 -4.05 3.92 -5.48
N GLY A 19 -2.76 3.69 -5.29
CA GLY A 19 -1.87 3.14 -6.32
C GLY A 19 -1.07 4.21 -7.07
N GLU A 20 -1.22 5.49 -6.72
CA GLU A 20 -0.49 6.59 -7.34
C GLU A 20 0.16 7.47 -6.25
N PRO A 21 1.42 7.19 -5.82
CA PRO A 21 2.37 6.20 -6.36
C PRO A 21 2.42 4.85 -5.62
N VAL A 22 3.12 3.87 -6.22
CA VAL A 22 3.57 2.62 -5.57
C VAL A 22 5.10 2.57 -5.57
N SER A 23 5.70 2.09 -4.48
CA SER A 23 7.14 1.84 -4.39
C SER A 23 7.45 0.65 -3.49
N SER A 24 8.66 0.08 -3.64
CA SER A 24 9.25 -0.73 -2.58
C SER A 24 9.48 0.15 -1.35
N ALA A 25 9.17 -0.38 -0.16
CA ALA A 25 9.46 0.26 1.12
C ALA A 25 10.76 -0.24 1.77
N GLY A 26 11.43 -1.23 1.17
CA GLY A 26 12.45 -2.03 1.83
C GLY A 26 11.83 -3.02 2.81
N ASP A 27 12.65 -3.70 3.61
CA ASP A 27 12.20 -4.57 4.71
C ASP A 27 12.05 -3.73 5.98
N VAL A 28 10.85 -3.20 6.23
CA VAL A 28 10.58 -2.28 7.34
C VAL A 28 10.30 -3.00 8.64
N ASN A 29 9.88 -4.27 8.59
CA ASN A 29 9.57 -5.07 9.78
C ASN A 29 10.70 -6.03 10.19
N GLY A 30 11.74 -6.19 9.34
CA GLY A 30 12.93 -7.00 9.59
C GLY A 30 12.73 -8.50 9.37
N ASP A 31 11.78 -8.91 8.53
CA ASP A 31 11.45 -10.31 8.30
C ASP A 31 12.21 -10.98 7.13
N GLY A 32 13.03 -10.20 6.43
CA GLY A 32 13.84 -10.64 5.30
C GLY A 32 13.15 -10.52 3.93
N TYR A 33 11.92 -9.99 3.88
CA TYR A 33 11.20 -9.69 2.64
C TYR A 33 11.06 -8.19 2.44
N SER A 34 11.07 -7.73 1.19
CA SER A 34 10.78 -6.32 0.90
C SER A 34 9.28 -6.06 0.97
N ASP A 35 8.93 -4.98 1.65
CA ASP A 35 7.57 -4.47 1.81
C ASP A 35 7.21 -3.51 0.68
N VAL A 36 5.92 -3.18 0.61
CA VAL A 36 5.35 -2.27 -0.39
C VAL A 36 4.73 -1.07 0.30
N ILE A 37 5.00 0.13 -0.21
CA ILE A 37 4.28 1.33 0.15
C ILE A 37 3.40 1.80 -1.01
N VAL A 38 2.14 2.11 -0.71
CA VAL A 38 1.15 2.59 -1.66
C VAL A 38 0.60 3.93 -1.18
N GLY A 39 0.61 4.93 -2.05
CA GLY A 39 0.00 6.23 -1.80
C GLY A 39 -1.47 6.29 -2.23
N ALA A 40 -2.23 7.12 -1.53
CA ALA A 40 -3.56 7.59 -1.87
C ALA A 40 -3.58 9.12 -1.68
N ALA A 41 -3.03 9.83 -2.67
CA ALA A 41 -2.79 11.27 -2.57
C ALA A 41 -4.09 12.10 -2.50
N GLY A 42 -5.21 11.57 -2.98
CA GLY A 42 -6.50 12.26 -2.97
C GLY A 42 -7.31 12.07 -1.70
N TYR A 43 -6.86 11.20 -0.79
CA TYR A 43 -7.55 10.89 0.45
C TYR A 43 -8.01 12.15 1.19
N MET A 44 -9.30 12.20 1.55
CA MET A 44 -9.95 13.34 2.22
C MET A 44 -9.67 14.69 1.56
N GLN A 45 -9.89 14.81 0.23
CA GLN A 45 -9.68 16.06 -0.52
C GLN A 45 -8.22 16.54 -0.50
N GLY A 46 -7.27 15.61 -0.54
CA GLY A 46 -5.84 15.92 -0.63
C GLY A 46 -5.09 16.01 0.70
N ILE A 47 -5.70 15.61 1.83
CA ILE A 47 -4.96 15.37 3.09
C ILE A 47 -3.92 14.26 2.86
N GLY A 48 -4.27 13.27 2.03
CA GLY A 48 -3.38 12.21 1.64
C GLY A 48 -3.28 11.09 2.68
N ARG A 49 -3.01 9.88 2.18
CA ARG A 49 -2.77 8.69 2.99
C ARG A 49 -1.71 7.82 2.33
N ALA A 50 -0.96 7.09 3.14
CA ALA A 50 -0.02 6.07 2.69
C ALA A 50 -0.24 4.77 3.48
N TYR A 51 -0.07 3.65 2.79
CA TYR A 51 -0.24 2.31 3.33
C TYR A 51 1.05 1.53 3.16
N ILE A 52 1.49 0.83 4.21
CA ILE A 52 2.55 -0.18 4.09
C ILE A 52 1.89 -1.55 4.19
N TYR A 53 2.26 -2.42 3.26
CA TYR A 53 1.92 -3.83 3.25
C TYR A 53 3.22 -4.60 3.42
N PHE A 54 3.28 -5.42 4.47
CA PHE A 54 4.43 -6.27 4.70
C PHE A 54 4.51 -7.34 3.61
N GLY A 55 5.72 -7.52 3.10
CA GLY A 55 6.08 -8.62 2.24
C GLY A 55 6.06 -9.93 3.03
N GLY A 56 6.40 -11.01 2.34
CA GLY A 56 6.49 -12.32 2.95
C GLY A 56 6.33 -13.44 1.95
N ALA A 57 6.54 -14.67 2.43
CA ALA A 57 6.25 -15.87 1.64
C ALA A 57 4.79 -15.92 1.15
N SER A 58 3.88 -15.31 1.92
CA SER A 58 2.47 -15.13 1.58
C SER A 58 2.04 -13.71 1.95
N MET A 59 2.20 -12.77 1.03
CA MET A 59 1.66 -11.42 1.16
C MET A 59 0.11 -11.45 1.11
N ASN A 60 -0.54 -10.53 1.82
CA ASN A 60 -1.99 -10.36 1.77
C ASN A 60 -2.36 -8.91 1.37
N ASN A 61 -3.66 -8.62 1.26
CA ASN A 61 -4.16 -7.30 0.84
C ASN A 61 -4.64 -6.40 1.99
N ILE A 62 -4.25 -6.71 3.22
CA ILE A 62 -4.55 -5.92 4.42
C ILE A 62 -3.33 -5.03 4.69
N ALA A 63 -3.53 -3.73 4.81
CA ALA A 63 -2.44 -2.82 5.16
C ALA A 63 -2.01 -3.04 6.61
N ASP A 64 -0.72 -3.23 6.84
CA ASP A 64 -0.13 -3.38 8.17
C ASP A 64 0.08 -2.03 8.85
N VAL A 65 0.41 -0.99 8.08
CA VAL A 65 0.54 0.39 8.56
C VAL A 65 -0.31 1.30 7.70
N THR A 66 -1.10 2.16 8.34
CA THR A 66 -1.84 3.25 7.66
C THR A 66 -1.41 4.58 8.24
N MET A 67 -0.93 5.47 7.39
CA MET A 67 -0.46 6.81 7.73
C MET A 67 -1.36 7.84 7.08
N THR A 68 -2.06 8.66 7.87
CA THR A 68 -2.93 9.74 7.36
C THR A 68 -2.21 11.07 7.52
N GLY A 69 -2.25 11.92 6.50
CA GLY A 69 -1.73 13.27 6.58
C GLY A 69 -2.49 14.12 7.61
N GLU A 70 -1.90 15.25 7.98
CA GLU A 70 -2.51 16.26 8.85
C GLU A 70 -2.70 17.58 8.09
N GLN A 71 -3.54 18.48 8.64
CA GLN A 71 -3.76 19.85 8.14
C GLN A 71 -2.99 20.87 8.95
#